data_AF-A0A3D3VRD9-F1
#
_entry.id   AF-A0A3D3VRD9-F1
#
_cell.length_a   1.000
_cell.length_b   1.000
_cell.length_c   1.000
_cell.angle_alpha   90.00
_cell.angle_beta   90.00
_cell.angle_gamma   90.00
#
_symmetry.space_group_name_H-M   'P 1'
#
loop_
_entity.id
_entity.type
_entity.pdbx_description
1 polymer ?
#
loop_
_entity_poly.entity_id
_entity_poly.type
_entity_poly.pdbx_seq_one_letter_code
_entity_poly.pdbx_strand_id
1 'polypeptide(L)'
;GLTFAESAYQSQIALSWMVTFVGDPLYRPFPRNFYENLDAAQNAKSANLPWLRLRKARLLANSGSISETRIAINLLLEDFPKNKIIMEGCGDIYRDLNERKDAAQLYEEELDLLGEKEGSDRLRLLMKLAEVFRRDDKTKAALDTYEKIAQEFPEANRGTGMGDRALSFASGEGISDLPPALLAYKNAVEEAQLAAAVAKAAAQPPVQIKPEATAADQAAVLKAAGA
;
A
#
# COMPACT_ATOMS: atom_id res chain seq x y z
N GLY A 1 -12.17 13.78 -31.13
CA GLY A 1 -13.10 12.75 -30.64
C GLY A 1 -14.49 13.32 -30.71
N LEU A 2 -15.47 12.51 -31.14
CA LEU A 2 -16.87 12.93 -31.11
C LEU A 2 -17.32 13.11 -29.66
N THR A 3 -18.18 14.09 -29.42
CA THR A 3 -18.79 14.29 -28.11
C THR A 3 -19.71 13.12 -27.75
N PHE A 4 -20.06 13.00 -26.46
CA PHE A 4 -21.01 11.98 -26.00
C PHE A 4 -22.34 12.06 -26.77
N ALA A 5 -22.85 13.28 -27.01
CA ALA A 5 -24.11 13.49 -27.73
C ALA A 5 -24.02 13.05 -29.20
N GLU A 6 -22.93 13.38 -29.89
CA GLU A 6 -22.73 12.97 -31.29
C GLU A 6 -22.56 11.44 -31.41
N SER A 7 -21.86 10.82 -30.46
CA SER A 7 -21.68 9.36 -30.41
C SER A 7 -23.00 8.64 -30.08
N ALA A 8 -23.81 9.18 -29.16
CA ALA A 8 -25.12 8.65 -28.82
C ALA A 8 -26.11 8.78 -30.00
N TYR A 9 -26.06 9.90 -30.74
CA TYR A 9 -26.87 10.11 -31.93
C TYR A 9 -26.48 9.13 -33.06
N GLN A 10 -25.18 8.96 -33.35
CA GLN A 10 -24.73 8.00 -34.36
C GLN A 10 -25.07 6.55 -33.98
N SER A 11 -25.05 6.23 -32.69
CA SER A 11 -25.45 4.91 -32.18
C SER A 11 -26.94 4.58 -32.39
N GLN A 12 -27.81 5.58 -32.64
CA GLN A 12 -29.25 5.35 -32.87
C GLN A 12 -29.54 4.53 -34.15
N ILE A 13 -28.56 4.39 -35.05
CA ILE A 13 -28.68 3.53 -36.25
C ILE A 13 -28.78 2.04 -35.84
N ALA A 14 -28.16 1.66 -34.72
CA ALA A 14 -28.09 0.27 -34.25
C ALA A 14 -28.81 0.03 -32.91
N LEU A 15 -28.97 1.07 -32.09
CA LEU A 15 -29.53 0.97 -30.73
C LEU A 15 -30.76 1.87 -30.59
N SER A 16 -31.75 1.44 -29.80
CA SER A 16 -32.92 2.27 -29.54
C SER A 16 -32.55 3.51 -28.72
N TRP A 17 -33.31 4.60 -28.89
CA TRP A 17 -33.13 5.82 -28.09
C TRP A 17 -33.16 5.54 -26.58
N MET A 18 -33.93 4.52 -26.17
CA MET A 18 -34.04 4.07 -24.79
C MET A 18 -32.69 3.51 -24.31
N VAL A 19 -32.05 2.62 -25.08
CA VAL A 19 -30.73 2.08 -24.73
C VAL A 19 -29.63 3.15 -24.78
N THR A 20 -29.68 4.09 -25.73
CA THR A 20 -28.60 5.08 -25.91
C THR A 20 -28.69 6.28 -24.97
N PHE A 21 -29.89 6.71 -24.55
CA PHE A 21 -30.07 7.90 -23.69
C PHE A 21 -30.53 7.57 -22.28
N VAL A 22 -31.29 6.48 -22.09
CA VAL A 22 -31.82 6.07 -20.78
C VAL A 22 -31.03 4.88 -20.21
N GLY A 23 -30.52 4.01 -21.07
CA GLY A 23 -29.93 2.71 -20.73
C GLY A 23 -30.91 1.56 -20.94
N ASP A 24 -30.45 0.33 -20.71
CA ASP A 24 -31.32 -0.85 -20.71
C ASP A 24 -32.25 -0.82 -19.48
N PRO A 25 -33.57 -0.68 -19.66
CA PRO A 25 -34.52 -0.60 -18.54
C PRO A 25 -34.59 -1.90 -17.72
N LEU A 26 -34.09 -3.02 -18.25
CA LEU A 26 -33.98 -4.29 -17.55
C LEU A 26 -32.60 -4.50 -16.92
N TYR A 27 -31.62 -3.64 -17.19
CA TYR A 27 -30.30 -3.74 -16.59
C TYR A 27 -30.35 -3.36 -15.11
N ARG A 28 -30.36 -4.39 -14.26
CA ARG A 28 -30.30 -4.29 -12.81
C ARG A 28 -29.08 -5.09 -12.33
N PRO A 29 -27.88 -4.48 -12.32
CA PRO A 29 -26.64 -5.19 -11.98
C PRO A 29 -26.68 -5.79 -10.57
N PHE A 30 -27.47 -5.22 -9.66
CA PHE A 30 -27.72 -5.74 -8.31
C PHE A 30 -29.24 -5.90 -8.09
N PRO A 31 -29.82 -7.07 -8.42
CA PRO A 31 -31.27 -7.26 -8.36
C PRO A 31 -31.82 -7.31 -6.93
N ARG A 32 -30.95 -7.50 -5.92
CA ARG A 32 -31.28 -7.56 -4.50
C ARG A 32 -30.46 -6.55 -3.72
N ASN A 33 -31.03 -6.01 -2.66
CA ASN A 33 -30.27 -5.16 -1.75
C ASN A 33 -29.27 -6.00 -0.93
N PHE A 34 -28.35 -5.32 -0.24
CA PHE A 34 -27.31 -6.00 0.54
C PHE A 34 -27.87 -6.91 1.65
N TYR A 35 -28.90 -6.47 2.38
CA TYR A 35 -29.48 -7.23 3.48
C TYR A 35 -30.24 -8.46 2.99
N GLU A 36 -30.98 -8.36 1.89
CA GLU A 36 -31.59 -9.51 1.23
C GLU A 36 -30.56 -10.55 0.80
N ASN A 37 -29.41 -10.11 0.28
CA ASN A 37 -28.31 -11.01 -0.06
C ASN A 37 -27.67 -11.66 1.17
N LEU A 38 -27.53 -10.91 2.26
CA LEU A 38 -27.04 -11.43 3.54
C LEU A 38 -27.99 -12.48 4.12
N ASP A 39 -29.29 -12.21 4.14
CA ASP A 39 -30.30 -13.14 4.65
C ASP A 39 -30.37 -14.41 3.79
N ALA A 40 -30.34 -14.25 2.47
CA ALA A 40 -30.25 -15.39 1.55
C ALA A 40 -28.98 -16.22 1.79
N ALA A 41 -27.82 -15.57 1.98
CA ALA A 41 -26.56 -16.26 2.27
C ALA A 41 -26.57 -16.97 3.63
N GLN A 42 -27.21 -16.38 4.64
CA GLN A 42 -27.38 -16.99 5.96
C GLN A 42 -28.26 -18.25 5.87
N ASN A 43 -29.41 -18.13 5.23
CA ASN A 43 -30.36 -19.24 5.07
C ASN A 43 -29.75 -20.39 4.26
N ALA A 44 -28.99 -20.06 3.21
CA ALA A 44 -28.31 -21.03 2.38
C ALA A 44 -26.99 -21.56 2.97
N LYS A 45 -26.53 -21.03 4.12
CA LYS A 45 -25.19 -21.29 4.70
C LYS A 45 -24.07 -21.18 3.65
N SER A 46 -24.13 -20.11 2.86
CA SER A 46 -23.20 -19.90 1.75
C SER A 46 -21.75 -19.75 2.25
N ALA A 47 -20.79 -20.23 1.46
CA ALA A 47 -19.36 -19.99 1.70
C ALA A 47 -19.00 -18.49 1.74
N ASN A 48 -19.82 -17.62 1.13
CA ASN A 48 -19.61 -16.17 1.12
C ASN A 48 -20.16 -15.47 2.37
N LEU A 49 -20.78 -16.20 3.29
CA LEU A 49 -21.36 -15.64 4.50
C LEU A 49 -20.35 -14.84 5.35
N PRO A 50 -19.10 -15.28 5.57
CA PRO A 50 -18.11 -14.50 6.32
C PRO A 50 -17.87 -13.11 5.70
N TRP A 51 -17.69 -13.03 4.38
CA TRP A 51 -17.48 -11.76 3.66
C TRP A 51 -18.68 -10.82 3.80
N LEU A 52 -19.90 -11.33 3.69
CA LEU A 52 -21.11 -10.52 3.82
C LEU A 52 -21.30 -10.03 5.27
N ARG A 53 -21.03 -10.88 6.25
CA ARG A 53 -21.09 -10.51 7.67
C ARG A 53 -20.03 -9.48 8.04
N LEU A 54 -18.80 -9.63 7.55
CA LEU A 54 -17.73 -8.64 7.69
C LEU A 54 -18.11 -7.30 7.05
N ARG A 55 -18.68 -7.32 5.83
CA ARG A 55 -19.16 -6.10 5.17
C ARG A 55 -20.24 -5.40 5.99
N LYS A 56 -21.16 -6.14 6.62
CA LYS A 56 -22.16 -5.56 7.53
C LYS A 56 -21.48 -4.86 8.72
N ALA A 57 -20.49 -5.49 9.34
CA ALA A 57 -19.74 -4.86 10.44
C ALA A 57 -18.98 -3.61 9.99
N ARG A 58 -18.40 -3.59 8.78
CA ARG A 58 -17.75 -2.39 8.23
C ARG A 58 -18.74 -1.25 7.94
N LEU A 59 -19.94 -1.56 7.45
CA LEU A 59 -21.00 -0.56 7.28
C LEU A 59 -21.42 0.04 8.63
N LEU A 60 -21.49 -0.80 9.67
CA LEU A 60 -21.74 -0.33 11.04
C LEU A 60 -20.61 0.56 11.56
N ALA A 61 -19.34 0.16 11.38
CA ALA A 61 -18.18 0.98 11.74
C ALA A 61 -18.22 2.37 11.11
N ASN A 62 -18.58 2.45 9.83
CA ASN A 62 -18.69 3.71 9.08
C ASN A 62 -19.84 4.61 9.60
N SER A 63 -20.83 4.06 10.29
CA SER A 63 -21.89 4.86 10.93
C SER A 63 -21.44 5.54 12.22
N GLY A 64 -20.24 5.24 12.73
CA GLY A 64 -19.59 5.92 13.85
C GLY A 64 -19.87 5.34 15.24
N SER A 65 -20.64 4.25 15.33
CA SER A 65 -20.96 3.59 16.61
C SER A 65 -19.86 2.59 17.00
N ILE A 66 -18.86 3.04 17.77
CA ILE A 66 -17.72 2.21 18.19
C ILE A 66 -18.17 1.02 19.05
N SER A 67 -19.06 1.26 20.02
CA SER A 67 -19.55 0.22 20.93
C SER A 67 -20.29 -0.90 20.21
N GLU A 68 -21.22 -0.55 19.32
CA GLU A 68 -21.97 -1.53 18.53
C GLU A 68 -21.04 -2.27 17.55
N THR A 69 -20.04 -1.57 16.99
CA THR A 69 -19.04 -2.20 16.12
C THR A 69 -18.21 -3.23 16.87
N ARG A 70 -17.76 -2.93 18.10
CA ARG A 70 -17.03 -3.89 18.94
C ARG A 70 -17.89 -5.12 19.25
N ILE A 71 -19.16 -4.94 19.58
CA ILE A 71 -20.10 -6.06 19.80
C ILE A 71 -20.23 -6.89 18.51
N ALA A 72 -20.40 -6.26 17.36
CA ALA A 72 -20.52 -6.95 16.08
C ALA A 72 -19.24 -7.72 15.71
N ILE A 73 -18.05 -7.18 16.00
CA ILE A 73 -16.78 -7.86 15.79
C ILE A 73 -16.63 -9.07 16.71
N ASN A 74 -16.98 -8.95 17.99
CA ASN A 74 -16.91 -10.09 18.92
C ASN A 74 -17.83 -11.23 18.45
N LEU A 75 -19.06 -10.92 18.07
CA LEU A 75 -19.99 -11.91 17.49
C LEU A 75 -19.42 -12.54 16.20
N LEU A 76 -18.77 -11.75 15.35
CA LEU A 76 -18.12 -12.27 14.14
C LEU A 76 -17.00 -13.27 14.45
N LEU A 77 -16.15 -12.97 15.44
CA LEU A 77 -15.05 -13.83 15.85
C LEU A 77 -15.55 -15.11 16.54
N GLU A 78 -16.69 -15.04 17.24
CA GLU A 78 -17.39 -16.20 17.80
C GLU A 78 -18.02 -17.08 16.71
N ASP A 79 -18.71 -16.47 15.73
CA ASP A 79 -19.39 -17.18 14.64
C ASP A 79 -18.39 -17.84 13.66
N PHE A 80 -17.22 -17.21 13.47
CA PHE A 80 -16.21 -17.63 12.50
C PHE A 80 -14.81 -17.71 13.15
N PRO A 81 -14.61 -18.60 14.11
CA PRO A 81 -13.35 -18.69 14.84
C PRO A 81 -12.22 -19.06 13.89
N LYS A 82 -11.08 -18.36 14.00
CA LYS A 82 -9.86 -18.59 13.20
C LYS A 82 -10.05 -18.44 11.69
N ASN A 83 -11.13 -17.79 11.25
CA ASN A 83 -11.32 -17.49 9.84
C ASN A 83 -10.45 -16.28 9.44
N LYS A 84 -9.48 -16.50 8.55
CA LYS A 84 -8.50 -15.48 8.11
C LYS A 84 -9.16 -14.17 7.66
N ILE A 85 -10.19 -14.27 6.82
CA ILE A 85 -10.91 -13.11 6.29
C ILE A 85 -11.55 -12.30 7.42
N ILE A 86 -12.10 -12.97 8.43
CA ILE A 86 -12.74 -12.33 9.56
C ILE A 86 -11.69 -11.70 10.48
N MET A 87 -10.62 -12.41 10.81
CA MET A 87 -9.55 -11.89 11.68
C MET A 87 -8.90 -10.66 11.07
N GLU A 88 -8.42 -10.75 9.83
CA GLU A 88 -7.81 -9.62 9.12
C GLU A 88 -8.80 -8.47 8.98
N GLY A 89 -10.03 -8.78 8.56
CA GLY A 89 -11.06 -7.79 8.29
C GLY A 89 -11.50 -7.04 9.54
N CYS A 90 -11.61 -7.72 10.68
CA CYS A 90 -11.89 -7.13 11.98
C CYS A 90 -10.70 -6.31 12.48
N GLY A 91 -9.46 -6.78 12.27
CA GLY A 91 -8.25 -6.01 12.55
C GLY A 91 -8.20 -4.70 11.75
N ASP A 92 -8.59 -4.74 10.48
CA ASP A 92 -8.69 -3.56 9.63
C ASP A 92 -9.76 -2.59 10.15
N ILE A 93 -10.93 -3.09 10.58
CA ILE A 93 -11.97 -2.24 11.16
C ILE A 93 -11.47 -1.56 12.43
N TYR A 94 -10.81 -2.29 13.34
CA TYR A 94 -10.24 -1.69 14.54
C TYR A 94 -9.15 -0.66 14.23
N ARG A 95 -8.29 -0.93 13.25
CA ARG A 95 -7.29 0.05 12.79
C ARG A 95 -7.95 1.31 12.28
N ASP A 96 -8.99 1.18 11.45
CA ASP A 96 -9.72 2.31 10.87
C ASP A 96 -10.48 3.12 11.94
N LEU A 97 -10.90 2.46 13.04
CA LEU A 97 -11.46 3.09 14.24
C LEU A 97 -10.40 3.64 15.23
N ASN A 98 -9.11 3.53 14.90
CA ASN A 98 -7.98 3.91 15.74
C ASN A 98 -7.86 3.10 17.06
N GLU A 99 -8.49 1.93 17.13
CA GLU A 99 -8.35 0.94 18.21
C GLU A 99 -7.10 0.07 17.96
N ARG A 100 -5.93 0.69 18.06
CA ARG A 100 -4.65 0.10 17.61
C ARG A 100 -4.23 -1.16 18.36
N LYS A 101 -4.58 -1.27 19.64
CA LYS A 101 -4.28 -2.44 20.48
C LYS A 101 -5.05 -3.66 19.99
N ASP A 102 -6.37 -3.51 19.81
CA ASP A 102 -7.25 -4.58 19.34
C ASP A 102 -6.87 -5.01 17.90
N ALA A 103 -6.52 -4.04 17.05
CA ALA A 103 -6.04 -4.33 15.69
C ALA A 103 -4.73 -5.14 15.69
N ALA A 104 -3.74 -4.72 16.48
CA ALA A 104 -2.46 -5.42 16.58
C ALA A 104 -2.64 -6.85 17.08
N GLN A 105 -3.46 -7.05 18.12
CA GLN A 105 -3.73 -8.37 18.68
C GLN A 105 -4.30 -9.32 17.63
N LEU A 106 -5.29 -8.89 16.84
CA LEU A 106 -5.88 -9.74 15.80
C LEU A 106 -4.89 -10.13 14.71
N TYR A 107 -4.01 -9.20 14.30
CA TYR A 107 -2.98 -9.51 13.32
C TYR A 107 -1.91 -10.45 13.86
N GLU A 108 -1.52 -10.30 15.13
CA GLU A 108 -0.58 -11.22 15.79
C GLU A 108 -1.18 -12.63 15.92
N GLU A 109 -2.43 -12.74 16.35
CA GLU A 109 -3.14 -14.02 16.44
C GLU A 109 -3.29 -14.68 15.05
N GLU A 110 -3.54 -13.91 13.99
CA GLU A 110 -3.61 -14.44 12.63
C GLU A 110 -2.24 -14.91 12.12
N LEU A 111 -1.17 -14.16 12.42
CA LEU A 111 0.21 -14.54 12.09
C LEU A 111 0.61 -15.87 12.76
N ASP A 112 0.18 -16.09 13.99
CA ASP A 112 0.42 -17.35 14.73
C ASP A 112 -0.31 -18.54 14.08
N LEU A 113 -1.49 -18.30 13.48
CA LEU A 113 -2.26 -19.34 12.79
C LEU A 113 -1.72 -19.69 11.40
N LEU A 114 -1.15 -18.72 10.69
CA LEU A 114 -0.62 -18.91 9.32
C LEU A 114 0.65 -19.76 9.27
N GLY A 115 1.49 -19.68 10.30
CA GLY A 115 2.83 -20.27 10.29
C GLY A 115 3.74 -19.68 9.19
N GLU A 116 4.81 -20.40 8.84
CA GLU A 116 5.85 -19.92 7.91
C GLU A 116 5.55 -20.17 6.41
N LYS A 117 4.52 -20.97 6.08
CA LYS A 117 4.29 -21.45 4.70
C LYS A 117 3.56 -20.46 3.78
N GLU A 118 2.86 -19.48 4.34
CA GLU A 118 2.02 -18.55 3.57
C GLU A 118 2.67 -17.18 3.41
N GLY A 119 3.69 -17.12 2.55
CA GLY A 119 4.57 -15.93 2.44
C GLY A 119 3.85 -14.63 2.10
N SER A 120 2.90 -14.63 1.16
CA SER A 120 2.22 -13.38 0.73
C SER A 120 1.27 -12.83 1.79
N ASP A 121 0.48 -13.69 2.43
CA ASP A 121 -0.47 -13.28 3.47
C ASP A 121 0.26 -12.85 4.75
N ARG A 122 1.33 -13.57 5.09
CA ARG A 122 2.22 -13.21 6.19
C ARG A 122 2.89 -11.85 5.97
N LEU A 123 3.45 -11.60 4.79
CA LEU A 123 4.02 -10.30 4.44
C LEU A 123 2.98 -9.18 4.60
N ARG A 124 1.78 -9.37 4.04
CA ARG A 124 0.68 -8.40 4.13
C ARG A 124 0.32 -8.08 5.60
N LEU A 125 0.22 -9.08 6.46
CA LEU A 125 -0.05 -8.87 7.89
C LEU A 125 1.09 -8.17 8.62
N LEU A 126 2.35 -8.56 8.36
CA LEU A 126 3.51 -7.88 8.94
C LEU A 126 3.56 -6.41 8.54
N MET A 127 3.22 -6.08 7.27
CA MET A 127 3.14 -4.70 6.81
C MET A 127 2.07 -3.91 7.57
N LYS A 128 0.88 -4.50 7.78
CA LYS A 128 -0.20 -3.88 8.56
C LYS A 128 0.21 -3.69 10.02
N LEU A 129 0.83 -4.70 10.63
CA LEU A 129 1.28 -4.67 12.02
C LEU A 129 2.35 -3.60 12.25
N ALA A 130 3.34 -3.51 11.35
CA ALA A 130 4.37 -2.46 11.39
C ALA A 130 3.75 -1.06 11.31
N GLU A 131 2.74 -0.87 10.46
CA GLU A 131 2.00 0.39 10.37
C GLU A 131 1.26 0.72 11.67
N VAL A 132 0.57 -0.26 12.26
CA VAL A 132 -0.17 -0.10 13.52
C VAL A 132 0.78 0.27 14.66
N PHE A 133 1.90 -0.44 14.81
CA PHE A 133 2.88 -0.13 15.86
C PHE A 133 3.54 1.23 15.68
N ARG A 134 3.82 1.62 14.44
CA ARG A 134 4.34 2.95 14.13
C ARG A 134 3.36 4.05 14.52
N ARG A 135 2.06 3.82 14.35
CA ARG A 135 0.99 4.78 14.72
C ARG A 135 0.64 4.76 16.21
N ASP A 136 1.06 3.73 16.94
CA ASP A 136 0.85 3.57 18.39
C ASP A 136 2.09 3.94 19.22
N ASP A 137 3.08 4.61 18.61
CA ASP A 137 4.36 4.98 19.22
C ASP A 137 5.12 3.81 19.86
N LYS A 138 4.86 2.58 19.38
CA LYS A 138 5.55 1.35 19.81
C LYS A 138 6.79 1.16 18.96
N THR A 139 7.75 2.06 19.11
CA THR A 139 8.92 2.16 18.24
C THR A 139 9.72 0.86 18.14
N LYS A 140 9.97 0.20 19.28
CA LYS A 140 10.67 -1.10 19.30
C LYS A 140 9.91 -2.18 18.52
N ALA A 141 8.61 -2.34 18.78
CA ALA A 141 7.79 -3.34 18.10
C ALA A 141 7.67 -3.07 16.60
N ALA A 142 7.59 -1.81 16.19
CA ALA A 142 7.58 -1.41 14.79
C ALA A 142 8.89 -1.81 14.09
N LEU A 143 10.04 -1.47 14.68
CA LEU A 143 11.35 -1.83 14.14
C LEU A 143 11.58 -3.35 14.11
N ASP A 144 11.18 -4.06 15.17
CA ASP A 144 11.24 -5.53 15.20
C ASP A 144 10.39 -6.15 14.09
N THR A 145 9.23 -5.54 13.77
CA THR A 145 8.37 -6.01 12.67
C THR A 145 8.98 -5.72 11.30
N TYR A 146 9.59 -4.54 11.11
CA TYR A 146 10.33 -4.22 9.89
C TYR A 146 11.56 -5.12 9.70
N GLU A 147 12.26 -5.44 10.78
CA GLU A 147 13.37 -6.39 10.78
C GLU A 147 12.91 -7.77 10.32
N LYS A 148 11.78 -8.27 10.84
CA LYS A 148 11.17 -9.53 10.37
C LYS A 148 10.86 -9.48 8.87
N ILE A 149 10.30 -8.38 8.36
CA ILE A 149 10.03 -8.22 6.91
C ILE A 149 11.34 -8.26 6.11
N ALA A 150 12.39 -7.60 6.57
CA ALA A 150 13.69 -7.58 5.90
C ALA A 150 14.37 -8.96 5.89
N GLN A 151 14.22 -9.74 6.97
CA GLN A 151 14.76 -11.09 7.09
C GLN A 151 13.98 -12.12 6.27
N GLU A 152 12.65 -12.14 6.41
CA GLU A 152 11.79 -13.14 5.78
C GLU A 152 11.52 -12.84 4.29
N PHE A 153 11.46 -11.55 3.92
CA PHE A 153 11.07 -11.09 2.58
C PHE A 153 12.01 -10.02 2.00
N PRO A 154 13.32 -10.30 1.82
CA PRO A 154 14.30 -9.30 1.41
C PRO A 154 13.98 -8.64 0.06
N GLU A 155 13.49 -9.39 -0.93
CA GLU A 155 13.12 -8.83 -2.23
C GLU A 155 11.85 -7.98 -2.17
N ALA A 156 10.84 -8.44 -1.44
CA ALA A 156 9.60 -7.67 -1.27
C ALA A 156 9.84 -6.42 -0.42
N ASN A 157 10.74 -6.48 0.55
CA ASN A 157 11.16 -5.34 1.37
C ASN A 157 11.73 -4.21 0.50
N ARG A 158 12.61 -4.55 -0.46
CA ARG A 158 13.13 -3.60 -1.46
C ARG A 158 12.03 -3.11 -2.40
N GLY A 159 11.23 -4.01 -2.97
CA GLY A 159 10.22 -3.67 -3.97
C GLY A 159 9.08 -2.79 -3.44
N THR A 160 8.70 -2.96 -2.16
CA THR A 160 7.62 -2.19 -1.52
C THR A 160 8.10 -0.91 -0.81
N GLY A 161 9.43 -0.73 -0.70
CA GLY A 161 10.05 0.38 0.03
C GLY A 161 9.86 0.31 1.55
N MET A 162 9.67 -0.89 2.11
CA MET A 162 9.49 -1.05 3.56
C MET A 162 10.76 -0.77 4.34
N GLY A 163 11.92 -1.14 3.80
CA GLY A 163 13.22 -0.82 4.39
C GLY A 163 13.43 0.69 4.48
N ASP A 164 13.12 1.43 3.41
CA ASP A 164 13.24 2.89 3.41
C ASP A 164 12.30 3.55 4.43
N ARG A 165 11.07 3.03 4.55
CA ARG A 165 10.12 3.48 5.58
C ARG A 165 10.67 3.22 6.98
N ALA A 166 11.24 2.05 7.23
CA ALA A 166 11.84 1.70 8.51
C ALA A 166 13.01 2.64 8.87
N LEU A 167 13.91 2.92 7.90
CA LEU A 167 15.03 3.84 8.08
C LEU A 167 14.56 5.27 8.34
N SER A 168 13.58 5.75 7.56
CA SER A 168 13.01 7.09 7.76
C SER A 168 12.35 7.21 9.13
N PHE A 169 11.63 6.18 9.57
CA PHE A 169 11.01 6.15 10.89
C PHE A 169 12.04 6.14 12.01
N ALA A 170 13.05 5.26 11.94
CA ALA A 170 14.13 5.23 12.92
C ALA A 170 14.87 6.58 13.01
N SER A 171 15.12 7.23 11.86
CA SER A 171 15.76 8.55 11.84
C SER A 171 14.89 9.64 12.47
N GLY A 172 13.56 9.59 12.27
CA GLY A 172 12.61 10.53 12.87
C GLY A 172 12.52 10.38 14.39
N GLU A 173 12.65 9.15 14.88
CA GLU A 173 12.68 8.81 16.31
C GLU A 173 14.08 9.02 16.95
N GLY A 174 15.09 9.40 16.16
CA GLY A 174 16.47 9.59 16.64
C GLY A 174 17.21 8.29 16.98
N ILE A 175 16.77 7.15 16.44
CA ILE A 175 17.35 5.83 16.69
C ILE A 175 18.49 5.60 15.71
N SER A 176 19.71 5.53 16.24
CA SER A 176 20.93 5.22 15.48
C SER A 176 21.25 3.72 15.47
N ASP A 177 20.84 2.99 16.51
CA ASP A 177 21.08 1.56 16.65
C ASP A 177 19.95 0.77 15.96
N LEU A 178 20.24 0.31 14.75
CA LEU A 178 19.30 -0.42 13.91
C LEU A 178 19.45 -1.93 14.11
N PRO A 179 18.35 -2.69 14.04
CA PRO A 179 18.39 -4.14 13.95
C PRO A 179 19.28 -4.65 12.79
N PRO A 180 19.87 -5.85 12.89
CA PRO A 180 20.91 -6.32 11.97
C PRO A 180 20.52 -6.35 10.49
N ALA A 181 19.33 -6.83 10.13
CA ALA A 181 18.89 -6.91 8.73
C ALA A 181 18.53 -5.52 8.18
N LEU A 182 17.96 -4.63 9.00
CA LEU A 182 17.78 -3.21 8.64
C LEU A 182 19.10 -2.48 8.45
N LEU A 183 20.11 -2.76 9.28
CA LEU A 183 21.46 -2.23 9.11
C LEU A 183 22.10 -2.75 7.80
N ALA A 184 21.99 -4.05 7.53
CA ALA A 184 22.46 -4.64 6.28
C ALA A 184 21.74 -4.03 5.06
N TYR A 185 20.42 -3.81 5.17
CA TYR A 185 19.65 -3.13 4.14
C TYR A 185 20.14 -1.70 3.91
N LYS A 186 20.36 -0.91 4.97
CA LYS A 186 20.90 0.45 4.88
C LYS A 186 22.24 0.46 4.13
N ASN A 187 23.18 -0.39 4.54
CA ASN A 187 24.49 -0.46 3.92
C ASN A 187 24.40 -0.85 2.44
N ALA A 188 23.55 -1.82 2.10
CA ALA A 188 23.33 -2.23 0.70
C ALA A 188 22.75 -1.10 -0.16
N VAL A 189 21.86 -0.28 0.39
CA VAL A 189 21.31 0.90 -0.30
C VAL A 189 22.39 1.97 -0.51
N GLU A 190 23.20 2.25 0.51
CA GLU A 190 24.32 3.21 0.42
C GLU A 190 25.36 2.75 -0.62
N GLU A 191 25.74 1.47 -0.62
CA GLU A 191 26.64 0.89 -1.62
C GLU A 191 26.09 1.01 -3.05
N ALA A 192 24.79 0.71 -3.24
CA ALA A 192 24.14 0.84 -4.53
C ALA A 192 24.10 2.30 -5.02
N GLN A 193 23.87 3.26 -4.12
CA GLN A 193 23.89 4.68 -4.43
C GLN A 193 25.29 5.17 -4.81
N LEU A 194 26.32 4.73 -4.07
CA LEU A 194 27.72 5.04 -4.38
C LEU A 194 28.12 4.48 -5.75
N ALA A 195 27.79 3.21 -6.02
CA ALA A 195 28.05 2.59 -7.31
C ALA A 195 27.34 3.32 -8.46
N ALA A 196 26.07 3.71 -8.27
CA ALA A 196 25.32 4.49 -9.25
C ALA A 196 25.91 5.90 -9.47
N ALA A 197 26.38 6.56 -8.40
CA ALA A 197 27.02 7.87 -8.49
C ALA A 197 28.36 7.79 -9.25
N VAL A 198 29.17 6.76 -8.98
CA VAL A 198 30.43 6.50 -9.70
C VAL A 198 30.17 6.19 -11.17
N ALA A 199 29.19 5.34 -11.47
CA ALA A 199 28.80 5.04 -12.85
C ALA A 199 28.31 6.29 -13.60
N LYS A 200 27.51 7.14 -12.94
CA LYS A 200 27.04 8.41 -13.48
C LYS A 200 28.20 9.38 -13.73
N ALA A 201 29.17 9.47 -12.81
CA ALA A 201 30.36 10.30 -12.97
C ALA A 201 31.26 9.82 -14.12
N ALA A 202 31.41 8.49 -14.28
CA ALA A 202 32.17 7.90 -15.38
C ALA A 202 31.50 8.09 -16.75
N ALA A 203 30.17 8.20 -16.79
CA ALA A 203 29.41 8.45 -18.02
C ALA A 203 29.35 9.93 -18.43
N GLN A 204 29.76 10.86 -17.56
CA GLN A 204 29.88 12.27 -17.92
C GLN A 204 31.11 12.47 -18.82
N PRO A 205 31.00 13.13 -19.98
CA PRO A 205 32.16 13.44 -20.80
C PRO A 205 33.13 14.29 -19.98
N PRO A 206 34.46 14.14 -20.17
CA PRO A 206 35.43 14.94 -19.45
C PRO A 206 35.09 16.41 -19.65
N VAL A 207 34.90 17.14 -18.54
CA VAL A 207 34.82 18.60 -18.56
C VAL A 207 35.99 19.08 -19.41
N GLN A 208 35.72 19.76 -20.52
CA GLN A 208 36.78 20.35 -21.32
C GLN A 208 37.40 21.47 -20.48
N ILE A 209 38.44 21.15 -19.70
CA ILE A 209 39.24 22.12 -18.95
C ILE A 209 40.25 22.82 -19.89
N LYS A 210 39.99 22.83 -21.20
CA LYS A 210 40.68 23.80 -22.05
C LYS A 210 39.97 25.13 -21.81
N PRO A 211 40.64 26.15 -21.25
CA PRO A 211 40.11 27.50 -21.39
C PRO A 211 40.03 27.73 -22.90
N GLU A 212 38.82 27.70 -23.46
CA GLU A 212 38.60 28.22 -24.79
C GLU A 212 39.03 29.67 -24.71
N ALA A 213 40.16 29.99 -25.35
CA ALA A 213 40.60 31.36 -25.52
C ALA A 213 39.41 32.13 -26.09
N THR A 214 38.84 33.00 -25.28
CA THR A 214 37.68 33.78 -25.66
C THR A 214 38.02 34.58 -26.93
N ALA A 215 37.03 34.96 -27.73
CA ALA A 215 37.27 35.81 -28.90
C ALA A 215 38.09 37.07 -28.55
N ALA A 216 38.03 37.53 -27.30
CA ALA A 216 38.88 38.58 -26.73
C ALA A 216 40.38 38.21 -26.64
N ASP A 217 40.71 36.98 -26.23
CA ASP A 217 42.09 36.49 -26.15
C ASP A 217 42.68 36.30 -27.56
N GLN A 218 41.87 35.82 -28.50
CA GLN A 218 42.28 35.69 -29.91
C GLN A 218 42.48 37.06 -30.57
N ALA A 219 41.64 38.05 -30.24
CA ALA A 219 41.78 39.42 -30.73
C ALA A 219 43.00 40.15 -30.13
N ALA A 220 43.34 39.88 -28.86
CA ALA A 220 44.53 40.44 -28.22
C ALA A 220 45.83 39.92 -28.85
N VAL A 221 45.89 38.63 -29.21
CA VAL A 221 47.05 38.04 -29.91
C VAL A 221 47.20 38.60 -31.33
N LEU A 222 46.09 38.78 -32.06
CA LEU A 222 46.12 39.40 -33.39
C LEU A 222 46.57 40.87 -33.36
N LYS A 223 46.21 41.62 -32.31
CA LYS A 223 46.64 43.01 -32.11
C LYS A 223 48.10 43.13 -31.66
N ALA A 224 48.64 42.11 -30.99
CA ALA A 224 50.06 42.07 -30.62
C ALA A 224 50.97 41.57 -31.77
N ALA A 225 50.43 40.79 -32.71
CA ALA A 225 51.18 40.24 -33.84
C ALA A 225 51.30 41.18 -35.05
N GLY A 226 50.58 42.31 -35.06
CA GLY A 226 50.79 43.38 -36.04
C GLY A 226 50.39 44.74 -35.47
N ALA A 227 51.36 45.66 -35.33
CA ALA A 227 51.20 47.11 -35.17
C ALA A 227 50.39 47.63 -33.96
#